data_AF-A0A0Q5QL22-F1
#
_entry.id   AF-A0A0Q5QL22-F1
#
_cell.length_a   1.000
_cell.length_b   1.000
_cell.length_c   1.000
_cell.angle_alpha   90.00
_cell.angle_beta   90.00
_cell.angle_gamma   90.00
#
_symmetry.space_group_name_H-M   'P 1'
#
loop_
_entity.id
_entity.type
_entity.pdbx_description
1 polymer ?
#
loop_
_entity_poly.entity_id
_entity_poly.type
_entity_poly.pdbx_seq_one_letter_code
_entity_poly.pdbx_strand_id
1 'polypeptide(L)' 'MKAKYGLILFLAGFVIDIFGAWLKITHITFGTVNANIVFTLGSFLQILAILFIIYKIFKFKKFKEFLNQ' A
#
# COMPACT_ATOMS: atom_id res chain seq x y z
N MET A 1 -12.18 12.25 3.12
CA MET A 1 -12.06 10.85 3.61
C MET A 1 -11.25 10.80 4.93
N LYS A 2 -11.69 10.01 5.92
CA LYS A 2 -10.95 9.81 7.19
C LYS A 2 -9.61 9.10 6.94
N ALA A 3 -8.58 9.33 7.78
CA ALA A 3 -7.22 8.84 7.51
C ALA A 3 -7.17 7.30 7.51
N LYS A 4 -8.09 6.70 8.27
CA LYS A 4 -8.37 5.27 8.31
C LYS A 4 -8.52 4.60 6.94
N TYR A 5 -9.02 5.31 5.91
CA TYR A 5 -9.17 4.70 4.58
C TYR A 5 -7.81 4.48 3.90
N GLY A 6 -6.83 5.36 4.12
CA GLY A 6 -5.46 5.14 3.65
C GLY A 6 -4.81 3.96 4.36
N LEU A 7 -5.03 3.81 5.66
CA LEU A 7 -4.53 2.66 6.43
C LEU A 7 -5.16 1.34 5.96
N ILE A 8 -6.47 1.34 5.69
CA ILE A 8 -7.18 0.15 5.18
C ILE A 8 -6.65 -0.24 3.79
N LEU A 9 -6.43 0.73 2.90
CA LEU A 9 -5.85 0.50 1.57
C LEU A 9 -4.42 -0.08 1.67
N PHE A 10 -3.61 0.44 2.60
CA PHE A 10 -2.27 -0.07 2.85
C PHE A 10 -2.31 -1.52 3.34
N LEU A 11 -3.16 -1.83 4.33
CA LEU A 11 -3.34 -3.18 4.85
C LEU A 11 -3.88 -4.16 3.79
N ALA A 12 -4.77 -3.71 2.91
CA ALA A 12 -5.24 -4.52 1.79
C ALA A 12 -4.09 -4.87 0.83
N GLY A 13 -3.24 -3.91 0.48
CA GLY A 13 -2.03 -4.16 -0.31
C GLY A 13 -1.06 -5.13 0.39
N PHE A 14 -0.89 -5.01 1.70
CA PHE A 14 -0.07 -5.93 2.51
C PHE A 14 -0.58 -7.36 2.49
N VAL A 15 -1.90 -7.57 2.57
CA VAL A 15 -2.49 -8.91 2.44
C VAL A 15 -2.20 -9.49 1.06
N ILE A 16 -2.28 -8.68 -0.01
CA ILE A 16 -1.95 -9.12 -1.37
C ILE A 16 -0.47 -9.52 -1.48
N ASP A 17 0.45 -8.76 -0.87
CA ASP A 17 1.87 -9.11 -0.83
C ASP A 17 2.13 -10.40 -0.05
N ILE A 18 1.39 -10.68 1.03
CA ILE A 18 1.46 -11.96 1.74
C ILE A 18 1.07 -13.11 0.80
N PHE A 19 -0.02 -12.96 0.03
CA PHE A 19 -0.41 -13.95 -0.98
C PHE A 19 0.65 -14.11 -2.07
N GLY A 20 1.25 -13.00 -2.54
CA GLY A 20 2.37 -13.03 -3.50
C GLY A 20 3.59 -13.77 -2.95
N ALA A 21 3.92 -13.55 -1.67
CA ALA A 21 5.01 -14.23 -0.99
C ALA A 21 4.77 -15.73 -0.87
N TRP A 22 3.55 -16.11 -0.53
CA TRP A 22 3.18 -17.52 -0.47
C TRP A 22 3.34 -18.19 -1.83
N LEU A 23 2.80 -17.60 -2.90
CA LEU A 23 2.97 -18.09 -4.28
C LEU A 23 4.44 -18.20 -4.70
N LYS A 24 5.28 -17.25 -4.25
CA LYS A 24 6.72 -17.27 -4.54
C LYS A 24 7.44 -18.42 -3.87
N ILE A 25 7.13 -18.68 -2.60
CA ILE A 25 7.75 -19.76 -1.81
C ILE A 25 7.30 -21.13 -2.32
N THR A 26 6.02 -21.28 -2.67
CA THR A 26 5.48 -22.55 -3.18
C THR A 26 5.77 -22.79 -4.66
N HIS A 27 6.39 -21.82 -5.36
CA HIS A 27 6.62 -21.85 -6.80
C HIS A 27 5.35 -22.11 -7.63
N ILE A 28 4.17 -21.76 -7.08
CA ILE A 28 2.89 -21.96 -7.76
C ILE A 28 2.68 -20.81 -8.73
N THR A 29 2.49 -21.15 -10.00
CA THR A 29 2.13 -20.21 -11.06
C THR A 29 0.73 -20.54 -11.56
N PHE A 30 -0.15 -19.54 -11.57
CA PHE A 30 -1.50 -19.68 -12.14
C PHE A 30 -1.50 -19.06 -13.54
N GLY A 31 -1.02 -19.83 -14.52
CA GLY A 31 -0.89 -19.37 -15.91
C GLY A 31 0.04 -18.16 -16.02
N THR A 32 -0.47 -17.03 -16.50
CA THR A 32 0.28 -15.77 -16.59
C THR A 32 0.45 -15.07 -15.24
N VAL A 33 -0.28 -15.48 -14.20
CA VAL A 33 -0.18 -14.89 -12.86
C VAL A 33 0.96 -15.57 -12.09
N ASN A 34 2.05 -14.82 -12.01
CA ASN A 34 3.28 -15.13 -11.28
C ASN A 34 3.31 -14.30 -9.98
N ALA A 35 3.93 -14.83 -8.92
CA ALA A 35 4.21 -14.12 -7.68
C ALA A 35 4.73 -12.68 -7.85
N ASN A 36 5.63 -12.43 -8.82
CA ASN A 36 6.15 -11.10 -9.15
C ASN A 36 5.06 -10.12 -9.60
N ILE A 37 4.05 -10.60 -10.34
CA ILE A 37 2.92 -9.77 -10.76
C ILE A 37 2.04 -9.44 -9.55
N VAL A 38 1.78 -10.44 -8.70
CA VAL A 38 1.01 -10.26 -7.46
C VAL A 38 1.69 -9.27 -6.53
N PHE A 39 3.02 -9.39 -6.35
CA PHE A 39 3.81 -8.43 -5.59
C PHE A 39 3.79 -7.03 -6.19
N THR A 40 3.88 -6.92 -7.52
CA THR A 40 3.84 -5.61 -8.18
C THR A 40 2.49 -4.92 -7.91
N LEU A 41 1.38 -5.67 -7.96
CA LEU A 41 0.05 -5.14 -7.66
C LEU A 41 -0.11 -4.74 -6.18
N GLY A 42 0.34 -5.59 -5.26
CA GLY A 42 0.29 -5.31 -3.81
C GLY A 42 1.12 -4.10 -3.43
N SER A 43 2.37 -4.06 -3.88
CA SER A 43 3.29 -2.93 -3.68
C SER A 43 2.76 -1.64 -4.33
N PHE A 44 2.18 -1.71 -5.53
CA PHE A 44 1.57 -0.55 -6.17
C PHE A 44 0.41 0.02 -5.34
N LEU A 45 -0.47 -0.85 -4.81
CA LEU A 45 -1.53 -0.42 -3.90
C LEU A 45 -0.98 0.24 -2.63
N GLN A 46 0.06 -0.34 -2.03
CA GLN A 46 0.70 0.23 -0.83
C GLN A 46 1.32 1.60 -1.10
N ILE A 47 2.02 1.78 -2.23
CA ILE A 47 2.62 3.06 -2.61
C ILE A 47 1.53 4.13 -2.75
N LEU A 48 0.43 3.82 -3.43
CA LEU A 48 -0.70 4.74 -3.55
C LEU A 48 -1.31 5.08 -2.18
N ALA A 49 -1.43 4.09 -1.29
CA ALA A 49 -1.93 4.28 0.06
C ALA A 49 -1.01 5.19 0.89
N ILE A 50 0.31 4.99 0.80
CA ILE A 50 1.32 5.82 1.46
C ILE A 50 1.24 7.26 0.93
N LEU A 51 1.23 7.46 -0.38
CA LEU A 51 1.11 8.78 -1.00
C LEU A 51 -0.17 9.49 -0.53
N PHE A 52 -1.28 8.76 -0.42
CA PHE A 52 -2.53 9.30 0.09
C PHE A 52 -2.45 9.72 1.57
N ILE A 53 -1.81 8.91 2.41
CA ILE A 53 -1.58 9.23 3.83
C ILE A 53 -0.69 10.47 3.94
N ILE A 54 0.42 10.52 3.20
CA ILE A 54 1.35 11.65 3.17
C ILE A 54 0.61 12.93 2.75
N TYR A 55 -0.11 12.91 1.62
CA TYR A 55 -0.89 14.07 1.16
C TYR A 55 -1.85 14.58 2.24
N LYS A 56 -2.47 13.65 2.97
CA LYS A 56 -3.40 14.01 4.03
C LYS A 56 -2.71 14.62 5.25
N ILE A 57 -1.54 14.12 5.63
CA ILE A 57 -0.72 14.67 6.72
C ILE A 57 -0.32 16.11 6.39
N PHE A 58 0.15 16.37 5.17
CA PHE A 58 0.48 17.73 4.72
C PHE A 58 -0.71 18.69 4.73
N LYS A 59 -1.92 18.20 4.45
CA LYS A 59 -3.15 19.02 4.48
C LYS A 59 -3.69 19.26 5.90
N PHE A 60 -3.09 18.64 6.92
CA PHE A 60 -3.51 18.79 8.31
C PHE A 60 -3.05 20.16 8.85
N LYS A 61 -3.99 21.04 9.20
CA LYS A 61 -3.71 22.43 9.63
C LYS A 61 -2.59 22.55 10.68
N LYS A 62 -2.63 21.69 11.69
CA LYS A 62 -1.65 21.66 12.78
C LYS A 62 -0.25 21.23 12.33
N PHE A 63 -0.15 20.40 11.29
CA PHE A 63 1.13 19.98 10.71
C PHE A 63 1.73 21.07 9.81
N LYS A 64 0.86 21.85 9.14
CA LYS A 64 1.29 23.03 8.37
C LYS A 64 1.87 24.11 9.29
N GLU A 65 1.29 24.33 10.47
CA GLU A 65 1.85 25.25 11.47
C GLU A 65 3.19 24.77 12.03
N PHE A 66 3.39 23.46 12.22
CA PHE A 66 4.67 22.88 12.64
C PHE A 66 5.79 23.05 11.60
N LEU A 67 5.48 22.89 10.31
CA LEU A 67 6.47 23.07 9.23
C LEU A 67 6.81 24.53 8.91
N ASN A 68 5.98 25.48 9.36
CA ASN A 68 6.18 26.91 9.15
C ASN A 68 6.78 27.62 10.39
N GLN A 69 7.24 26.86 11.39
CA GLN A 69 8.14 27.36 12.43
C GLN A 69 9.58 27.37 11.93
#